data_AF-A0A929GWT4-F1
#
_entry.id   AF-A0A929GWT4-F1
#
_cell.length_a   1.000
_cell.length_b   1.000
_cell.length_c   1.000
_cell.angle_alpha   90.00
_cell.angle_beta   90.00
_cell.angle_gamma   90.00
#
_symmetry.space_group_name_H-M   'P 1'
#
loop_
_entity.id
_entity.type
_entity.pdbx_description
1 polymer ?
#
loop_
_entity_poly.entity_id
_entity_poly.type
_entity_poly.pdbx_seq_one_letter_code
_entity_poly.pdbx_strand_id
1 'polypeptide(L)'
;MRAVNSYSGRDLIGMFGAATTWLERSAAEVNALNVFPIPDGDTGTNMLLTMRSAMAEAYRSPEESASAVAHAMAHGSLMGARGNSGVILSQILRGLAVMLDDKDALEASDLVAGLVEGSSLAYKALSRPVEGTILTVIREASTAAHEFSTANGDLLATIEVFVNAARDSVARTPSLLSVLREAGVVDAGGLGLYVIFEGALRFLRGEVDEGFEGYKAPEPISVPQVRVPAAEDPYGYCTECIIEGNNLSLEHIRERLEAIGESVLVVGDGNAARIHVHTLDPGNVISYATSLGTLRQVKVQNMDDQHEDFLAMQPSLIPIATVAVVSGGGLGQVFRSLGVSNIVPGGQTMNPSTEELLRAVENVPAEKVILLPNNPNVVLAAEQARELSAKKVEVVATESIPQGIAALLA
;
A
#
# COMPACT_ATOMS: atom_id res chain seq x y z
N MET A 1 -26.02 15.30 -19.28
CA MET A 1 -25.57 15.05 -17.90
C MET A 1 -26.73 14.46 -17.12
N ARG A 2 -26.61 13.21 -16.70
CA ARG A 2 -27.60 12.55 -15.84
C ARG A 2 -27.35 13.04 -14.41
N ALA A 3 -28.07 14.07 -13.96
CA ALA A 3 -28.19 14.37 -12.54
C ALA A 3 -29.14 13.32 -11.95
N VAL A 4 -28.63 12.11 -11.72
CA VAL A 4 -29.36 11.06 -11.03
C VAL A 4 -28.83 11.09 -9.61
N ASN A 5 -29.69 11.43 -8.65
CA ASN A 5 -29.33 11.50 -7.22
C ASN A 5 -29.32 10.12 -6.55
N SER A 6 -29.55 9.05 -7.31
CA SER A 6 -29.59 7.67 -6.82
C SER A 6 -28.85 6.73 -7.79
N TYR A 7 -28.03 5.85 -7.26
CA TYR A 7 -27.11 5.01 -8.05
C TYR A 7 -27.41 3.54 -7.81
N SER A 8 -27.70 2.79 -8.88
CA SER A 8 -28.00 1.36 -8.80
C SER A 8 -26.75 0.52 -8.45
N GLY A 9 -26.93 -0.78 -8.20
CA GLY A 9 -25.81 -1.70 -8.05
C GLY A 9 -24.88 -1.72 -9.28
N ARG A 10 -25.42 -1.56 -10.49
CA ARG A 10 -24.57 -1.44 -11.70
C ARG A 10 -23.72 -0.18 -11.70
N ASP A 11 -24.26 0.93 -11.19
CA ASP A 11 -23.51 2.18 -11.10
C ASP A 11 -22.43 2.09 -10.01
N LEU A 12 -22.70 1.41 -8.90
CA LEU A 12 -21.70 1.06 -7.87
C LEU A 12 -20.56 0.24 -8.47
N ILE A 13 -20.87 -0.77 -9.29
CA ILE A 13 -19.86 -1.57 -10.00
C ILE A 13 -18.99 -0.68 -10.91
N GLY A 14 -19.61 0.22 -11.67
CA GLY A 14 -18.88 1.16 -12.53
C GLY A 14 -17.98 2.11 -11.73
N MET A 15 -18.52 2.69 -10.66
CA MET A 15 -17.83 3.63 -9.78
C MET A 15 -16.62 2.98 -9.09
N PHE A 16 -16.79 1.83 -8.45
CA PHE A 16 -15.70 1.14 -7.77
C PHE A 16 -14.77 0.39 -8.72
N GLY A 17 -15.22 0.06 -9.94
CA GLY A 17 -14.37 -0.41 -11.02
C GLY A 17 -13.40 0.67 -11.51
N ALA A 18 -13.88 1.90 -11.68
CA ALA A 18 -13.04 3.06 -11.98
C ALA A 18 -12.06 3.35 -10.83
N ALA A 19 -12.55 3.32 -9.59
CA ALA A 19 -11.72 3.46 -8.38
C ALA A 19 -10.58 2.43 -8.33
N THR A 20 -10.89 1.16 -8.62
CA THR A 20 -9.89 0.07 -8.65
C THR A 20 -8.84 0.30 -9.73
N THR A 21 -9.26 0.75 -10.92
CA THR A 21 -8.35 1.06 -12.04
C THR A 21 -7.45 2.25 -11.71
N TRP A 22 -8.00 3.26 -11.03
CA TRP A 22 -7.23 4.42 -10.59
C TRP A 22 -6.20 4.03 -9.53
N LEU A 23 -6.61 3.23 -8.53
CA LEU A 23 -5.69 2.67 -7.55
C LEU A 23 -4.59 1.83 -8.19
N GLU A 24 -4.90 1.04 -9.22
CA GLU A 24 -3.89 0.27 -9.95
C GLU A 24 -2.78 1.13 -10.54
N ARG A 25 -3.15 2.28 -11.13
CA ARG A 25 -2.17 3.22 -11.69
C ARG A 25 -1.32 3.89 -10.62
N SER A 26 -1.88 4.12 -9.43
CA SER A 26 -1.22 4.80 -8.31
C SER A 26 -0.57 3.85 -7.30
N ALA A 27 -0.75 2.53 -7.42
CA ALA A 27 -0.30 1.57 -6.41
C ALA A 27 1.21 1.65 -6.14
N ALA A 28 2.02 1.86 -7.18
CA ALA A 28 3.46 2.03 -7.04
C ALA A 28 3.85 3.31 -6.26
N GLU A 29 3.11 4.39 -6.46
CA GLU A 29 3.30 5.65 -5.72
C GLU A 29 2.90 5.48 -4.26
N VAL A 30 1.75 4.85 -3.99
CA VAL A 30 1.30 4.52 -2.63
C VAL A 30 2.32 3.63 -1.92
N ASN A 31 2.85 2.61 -2.60
CA ASN A 31 3.88 1.72 -2.09
C ASN A 31 5.17 2.47 -1.71
N ALA A 32 5.58 3.46 -2.51
CA ALA A 32 6.79 4.23 -2.26
C ALA A 32 6.74 5.06 -0.96
N LEU A 33 5.55 5.32 -0.42
CA LEU A 33 5.33 6.08 0.81
C LEU A 33 5.08 5.17 2.04
N ASN A 34 5.06 3.85 1.86
CA ASN A 34 4.77 2.92 2.94
C ASN A 34 5.97 2.82 3.90
N VAL A 35 5.94 3.66 4.94
CA VAL A 35 6.97 3.73 5.98
C VAL A 35 6.47 3.35 7.37
N PHE A 36 5.16 3.08 7.51
CA PHE A 36 4.48 2.83 8.78
C PHE A 36 3.29 1.88 8.62
N PRO A 37 3.05 0.95 9.57
CA PRO A 37 3.92 0.61 10.70
C PRO A 37 5.13 -0.23 10.27
N ILE A 38 5.01 -0.95 9.16
CA ILE A 38 6.05 -1.81 8.59
C ILE A 38 6.39 -1.27 7.19
N PRO A 39 7.65 -0.93 6.93
CA PRO A 39 8.08 -0.33 5.67
C PRO A 39 8.45 -1.39 4.65
N ASP A 40 7.48 -2.19 4.26
CA ASP A 40 7.59 -3.29 3.30
C ASP A 40 7.17 -2.89 1.88
N GLY A 41 6.79 -1.63 1.66
CA GLY A 41 6.48 -1.12 0.33
C GLY A 41 5.28 -1.81 -0.34
N ASP A 42 4.35 -2.39 0.43
CA ASP A 42 3.27 -3.20 -0.13
C ASP A 42 1.86 -2.59 -0.01
N THR A 43 1.69 -1.45 0.68
CA THR A 43 0.37 -0.91 1.05
C THR A 43 -0.57 -0.73 -0.15
N GLY A 44 -0.10 -0.12 -1.24
CA GLY A 44 -0.86 0.04 -2.48
C GLY A 44 -1.18 -1.29 -3.16
N THR A 45 -0.23 -2.23 -3.17
CA THR A 45 -0.45 -3.61 -3.66
C THR A 45 -1.54 -4.31 -2.86
N ASN A 46 -1.48 -4.23 -1.53
CA ASN A 46 -2.41 -4.84 -0.60
C ASN A 46 -3.82 -4.28 -0.75
N MET A 47 -3.96 -2.95 -0.85
CA MET A 47 -5.24 -2.31 -1.12
C MET A 47 -5.78 -2.67 -2.51
N LEU A 48 -4.94 -2.74 -3.54
CA LEU A 48 -5.35 -3.12 -4.90
C LEU A 48 -5.86 -4.56 -4.96
N LEU A 49 -5.15 -5.52 -4.37
CA LEU A 49 -5.58 -6.92 -4.32
C LEU A 49 -6.91 -7.07 -3.56
N THR A 50 -7.08 -6.29 -2.50
CA THR A 50 -8.34 -6.23 -1.73
C THR A 50 -9.49 -5.69 -2.61
N MET A 51 -9.29 -4.58 -3.31
CA MET A 51 -10.27 -4.00 -4.23
C MET A 51 -10.61 -4.95 -5.39
N ARG A 52 -9.60 -5.60 -5.98
CA ARG A 52 -9.83 -6.60 -7.05
C ARG A 52 -10.69 -7.76 -6.57
N SER A 53 -10.48 -8.22 -5.33
CA SER A 53 -11.29 -9.28 -4.73
C SER A 53 -12.72 -8.81 -4.48
N ALA A 54 -12.91 -7.59 -3.98
CA ALA A 54 -14.22 -6.96 -3.83
C ALA A 54 -14.97 -6.87 -5.16
N MET A 55 -14.31 -6.35 -6.19
CA MET A 55 -14.91 -6.20 -7.52
C MET A 55 -15.21 -7.54 -8.17
N ALA A 56 -14.32 -8.53 -8.04
CA ALA A 56 -14.54 -9.87 -8.59
C ALA A 56 -15.81 -10.51 -8.03
N GLU A 57 -16.11 -10.29 -6.76
CA GLU A 57 -17.33 -10.79 -6.13
C GLU A 57 -18.56 -9.96 -6.54
N ALA A 58 -18.44 -8.63 -6.57
CA ALA A 58 -19.49 -7.73 -7.04
C ALA A 58 -19.96 -8.04 -8.48
N TYR A 59 -19.03 -8.32 -9.39
CA TYR A 59 -19.33 -8.68 -10.78
C TYR A 59 -20.06 -10.03 -10.93
N ARG A 60 -19.96 -10.91 -9.94
CA ARG A 60 -20.66 -12.20 -9.92
C ARG A 60 -22.05 -12.11 -9.30
N SER A 61 -22.40 -10.98 -8.67
CA SER A 61 -23.72 -10.79 -8.10
C SER A 61 -24.80 -10.96 -9.17
N PRO A 62 -25.78 -11.86 -8.98
CA PRO A 62 -26.91 -12.00 -9.90
C PRO A 62 -27.93 -10.86 -9.71
N GLU A 63 -27.82 -10.11 -8.62
CA GLU A 63 -28.72 -9.02 -8.24
C GLU A 63 -28.09 -7.67 -8.52
N GLU A 64 -28.92 -6.70 -8.92
CA GLU A 64 -28.50 -5.36 -9.36
C GLU A 64 -28.83 -4.26 -8.35
N SER A 65 -29.37 -4.61 -7.18
CA SER A 65 -29.62 -3.65 -6.11
C SER A 65 -28.31 -3.13 -5.52
N ALA A 66 -28.33 -1.90 -5.01
CA ALA A 66 -27.20 -1.34 -4.29
C ALA A 66 -26.81 -2.20 -3.09
N SER A 67 -27.80 -2.74 -2.37
CA SER A 67 -27.60 -3.66 -1.25
C SER A 67 -26.79 -4.90 -1.66
N ALA A 68 -27.25 -5.65 -2.66
CA ALA A 68 -26.61 -6.90 -3.05
C ALA A 68 -25.17 -6.68 -3.54
N VAL A 69 -24.94 -5.63 -4.34
CA VAL A 69 -23.60 -5.29 -4.83
C VAL A 69 -22.68 -4.86 -3.69
N ALA A 70 -23.16 -4.02 -2.77
CA ALA A 70 -22.34 -3.57 -1.64
C ALA A 70 -21.98 -4.73 -0.70
N HIS A 71 -22.90 -5.66 -0.44
CA HIS A 71 -22.63 -6.88 0.32
C HIS A 71 -21.64 -7.80 -0.38
N ALA A 72 -21.78 -8.00 -1.69
CA ALA A 72 -20.82 -8.77 -2.48
C ALA A 72 -19.42 -8.14 -2.43
N MET A 73 -19.32 -6.81 -2.56
CA MET A 73 -18.06 -6.08 -2.40
C MET A 73 -17.46 -6.26 -1.01
N ALA A 74 -18.26 -6.08 0.05
CA ALA A 74 -17.82 -6.23 1.43
C ALA A 74 -17.30 -7.65 1.68
N HIS A 75 -18.04 -8.67 1.25
CA HIS A 75 -17.63 -10.07 1.37
C HIS A 75 -16.33 -10.36 0.60
N GLY A 76 -16.27 -9.97 -0.68
CA GLY A 76 -15.07 -10.16 -1.51
C GLY A 76 -13.84 -9.43 -0.95
N SER A 77 -14.03 -8.23 -0.41
CA SER A 77 -12.95 -7.47 0.23
C SER A 77 -12.45 -8.14 1.50
N LEU A 78 -13.33 -8.71 2.33
CA LEU A 78 -12.96 -9.42 3.56
C LEU A 78 -12.20 -10.71 3.25
N MET A 79 -12.69 -11.50 2.30
CA MET A 79 -12.07 -12.77 1.89
C MET A 79 -10.72 -12.55 1.18
N GLY A 80 -10.58 -11.44 0.48
CA GLY A 80 -9.39 -11.06 -0.26
C GLY A 80 -8.46 -10.08 0.46
N ALA A 81 -8.78 -9.66 1.69
CA ALA A 81 -8.01 -8.65 2.42
C ALA A 81 -6.54 -9.07 2.57
N ARG A 82 -5.63 -8.14 2.25
CA ARG A 82 -4.18 -8.31 2.40
C ARG A 82 -3.62 -7.20 3.28
N GLY A 83 -2.79 -7.57 4.26
CA GLY A 83 -2.16 -6.63 5.19
C GLY A 83 -3.17 -5.81 6.01
N ASN A 84 -2.64 -4.90 6.83
CA ASN A 84 -3.46 -4.03 7.67
C ASN A 84 -4.31 -3.06 6.82
N SER A 85 -3.72 -2.51 5.74
CA SER A 85 -4.41 -1.58 4.84
C SER A 85 -5.60 -2.22 4.12
N GLY A 86 -5.46 -3.46 3.65
CA GLY A 86 -6.55 -4.21 3.04
C GLY A 86 -7.63 -4.60 4.05
N VAL A 87 -7.26 -4.98 5.27
CA VAL A 87 -8.24 -5.26 6.33
C VAL A 87 -9.03 -4.00 6.67
N ILE A 88 -8.39 -2.85 6.89
CA ILE A 88 -9.08 -1.58 7.16
C ILE A 88 -10.02 -1.22 6.00
N LEU A 89 -9.54 -1.32 4.75
CA LEU A 89 -10.35 -1.06 3.58
C LEU A 89 -11.59 -1.96 3.50
N SER A 90 -11.45 -3.24 3.86
CA SER A 90 -12.59 -4.16 3.92
C SER A 90 -13.66 -3.73 4.93
N GLN A 91 -13.25 -3.12 6.06
CA GLN A 91 -14.19 -2.61 7.06
C GLN A 91 -14.90 -1.34 6.58
N ILE A 92 -14.20 -0.49 5.82
CA ILE A 92 -14.81 0.68 5.18
C ILE A 92 -15.91 0.24 4.20
N LEU A 93 -15.62 -0.74 3.33
CA LEU A 93 -16.61 -1.30 2.39
C LEU A 93 -17.75 -2.01 3.12
N ARG A 94 -17.48 -2.69 4.23
CA ARG A 94 -18.51 -3.29 5.08
C ARG A 94 -19.46 -2.25 5.66
N GLY A 95 -18.95 -1.09 6.09
CA GLY A 95 -19.80 0.02 6.55
C GLY A 95 -20.81 0.47 5.50
N LEU A 96 -20.38 0.57 4.23
CA LEU A 96 -21.28 0.85 3.11
C LEU A 96 -22.35 -0.23 2.93
N ALA A 97 -21.96 -1.51 2.98
CA ALA A 97 -22.90 -2.62 2.85
C ALA A 97 -24.00 -2.59 3.92
N VAL A 98 -23.62 -2.41 5.19
CA VAL A 98 -24.56 -2.30 6.32
C VAL A 98 -25.56 -1.16 6.12
N MET A 99 -25.09 0.01 5.66
CA MET A 99 -25.98 1.17 5.48
C MET A 99 -26.84 1.11 4.21
N LEU A 100 -26.55 0.14 3.33
CA LEU A 100 -27.30 -0.16 2.12
C LEU A 100 -28.23 -1.38 2.28
N ASP A 101 -28.40 -1.92 3.48
CA ASP A 101 -29.38 -2.99 3.75
C ASP A 101 -30.76 -2.62 3.19
N ASP A 102 -31.32 -3.56 2.43
CA ASP A 102 -32.63 -3.45 1.78
C ASP A 102 -32.80 -2.26 0.80
N LYS A 103 -31.70 -1.65 0.32
CA LYS A 103 -31.74 -0.54 -0.64
C LYS A 103 -31.48 -0.95 -2.09
N ASP A 104 -32.36 -0.51 -2.98
CA ASP A 104 -32.20 -0.68 -4.43
C ASP A 104 -31.16 0.27 -5.03
N ALA A 105 -30.98 1.46 -4.45
CA ALA A 105 -30.07 2.48 -4.94
C ALA A 105 -29.37 3.22 -3.78
N LEU A 106 -28.16 3.71 -4.06
CA LEU A 106 -27.34 4.55 -3.18
C LEU A 106 -27.71 6.02 -3.34
N GLU A 107 -28.05 6.70 -2.25
CA GLU A 107 -28.20 8.15 -2.17
C GLU A 107 -27.04 8.82 -1.38
N ALA A 108 -26.98 10.16 -1.40
CA ALA A 108 -25.94 10.93 -0.69
C ALA A 108 -25.87 10.66 0.81
N SER A 109 -27.03 10.60 1.48
CA SER A 109 -27.12 10.27 2.90
C SER A 109 -26.59 8.88 3.22
N ASP A 110 -26.78 7.93 2.29
CA ASP A 110 -26.43 6.53 2.47
C ASP A 110 -24.94 6.33 2.32
N LEU A 111 -24.33 6.98 1.31
CA LEU A 111 -22.87 6.99 1.13
C LEU A 111 -22.20 7.51 2.41
N VAL A 112 -22.65 8.67 2.89
CA VAL A 112 -22.11 9.29 4.09
C VAL A 112 -22.27 8.40 5.30
N ALA A 113 -23.48 7.90 5.54
CA ALA A 113 -23.73 7.05 6.70
C ALA A 113 -22.85 5.78 6.66
N GLY A 114 -22.70 5.18 5.47
CA GLY A 114 -21.85 4.01 5.29
C GLY A 114 -20.36 4.30 5.47
N LEU A 115 -19.87 5.49 5.09
CA LEU A 115 -18.49 5.90 5.34
C LEU A 115 -18.24 6.18 6.82
N VAL A 116 -19.20 6.78 7.53
CA VAL A 116 -19.13 6.99 8.98
C VAL A 116 -19.13 5.64 9.71
N GLU A 117 -20.01 4.72 9.32
CA GLU A 117 -20.04 3.37 9.89
C GLU A 117 -18.77 2.58 9.55
N GLY A 118 -18.27 2.71 8.32
CA GLY A 118 -17.02 2.10 7.89
C GLY A 118 -15.82 2.58 8.70
N SER A 119 -15.77 3.89 9.01
CA SER A 119 -14.79 4.46 9.93
C SER A 119 -14.90 3.81 11.33
N SER A 120 -16.10 3.79 11.90
CA SER A 120 -16.37 3.17 13.21
C SER A 120 -15.92 1.70 13.26
N LEU A 121 -16.24 0.91 12.24
CA LEU A 121 -15.82 -0.49 12.12
C LEU A 121 -14.31 -0.64 11.99
N ALA A 122 -13.65 0.20 11.20
CA ALA A 122 -12.20 0.19 11.04
C ALA A 122 -11.46 0.48 12.36
N TYR A 123 -11.94 1.44 13.15
CA TYR A 123 -11.38 1.71 14.48
C TYR A 123 -11.59 0.52 15.44
N LYS A 124 -12.79 -0.09 15.44
CA LYS A 124 -13.11 -1.24 16.31
C LYS A 124 -12.37 -2.52 15.92
N ALA A 125 -11.95 -2.64 14.67
CA ALA A 125 -11.18 -3.79 14.20
C ALA A 125 -9.80 -3.88 14.86
N LEU A 126 -9.20 -2.75 15.22
CA LEU A 126 -7.84 -2.66 15.72
C LEU A 126 -7.80 -2.53 17.24
N SER A 127 -6.98 -3.34 17.93
CA SER A 127 -6.78 -3.19 19.38
C SER A 127 -6.11 -1.86 19.75
N ARG A 128 -5.30 -1.29 18.86
CA ARG A 128 -4.57 -0.03 19.06
C ARG A 128 -4.67 0.86 17.81
N PRO A 129 -5.79 1.60 17.62
CA PRO A 129 -5.90 2.54 16.52
C PRO A 129 -4.90 3.70 16.67
N VAL A 130 -4.29 4.11 15.56
CA VAL A 130 -3.26 5.16 15.54
C VAL A 130 -3.73 6.33 14.66
N GLU A 131 -3.74 7.54 15.22
CA GLU A 131 -4.03 8.76 14.48
C GLU A 131 -2.84 9.16 13.58
N GLY A 132 -3.13 9.93 12.53
CA GLY A 132 -2.17 10.20 11.44
C GLY A 132 -2.07 9.06 10.44
N THR A 133 -3.05 8.15 10.41
CA THR A 133 -3.15 7.03 9.45
C THR A 133 -4.42 7.13 8.61
N ILE A 134 -4.67 6.14 7.74
CA ILE A 134 -5.94 5.93 7.03
C ILE A 134 -7.18 6.11 7.92
N LEU A 135 -7.09 5.77 9.21
CA LEU A 135 -8.17 5.94 10.20
C LEU A 135 -8.56 7.41 10.38
N THR A 136 -7.57 8.30 10.52
CA THR A 136 -7.81 9.74 10.61
C THR A 136 -8.43 10.27 9.32
N VAL A 137 -7.93 9.82 8.18
CA VAL A 137 -8.40 10.27 6.86
C VAL A 137 -9.87 9.88 6.65
N ILE A 138 -10.26 8.62 6.88
CA ILE A 138 -11.66 8.21 6.75
C ILE A 138 -12.57 8.94 7.74
N ARG A 139 -12.12 9.15 8.99
CA ARG A 139 -12.89 9.86 10.02
C ARG A 139 -13.14 11.32 9.66
N GLU A 140 -12.09 12.06 9.30
CA GLU A 140 -12.19 13.48 8.95
C GLU A 140 -12.98 13.68 7.65
N ALA A 141 -12.73 12.87 6.62
CA ALA A 141 -13.42 12.97 5.34
C ALA A 141 -14.91 12.62 5.45
N SER A 142 -15.26 11.56 6.19
CA SER A 142 -16.65 11.18 6.41
C SER A 142 -17.41 12.22 7.23
N THR A 143 -16.76 12.85 8.21
CA THR A 143 -17.36 13.93 9.01
C THR A 143 -17.64 15.16 8.14
N ALA A 144 -16.68 15.60 7.31
CA ALA A 144 -16.89 16.73 6.41
C ALA A 144 -18.01 16.46 5.38
N ALA A 145 -18.05 15.26 4.80
CA ALA A 145 -19.10 14.86 3.89
C ALA A 145 -20.47 14.78 4.59
N HIS A 146 -20.49 14.34 5.84
CA HIS A 146 -21.71 14.30 6.65
C HIS A 146 -22.29 15.69 6.87
N GLU A 147 -21.49 16.63 7.38
CA GLU A 147 -21.91 18.00 7.60
C GLU A 147 -22.46 18.63 6.32
N PHE A 148 -21.81 18.42 5.18
CA PHE A 148 -22.30 18.91 3.88
C PHE A 148 -23.62 18.26 3.46
N SER A 149 -23.74 16.93 3.57
CA SER A 149 -24.93 16.18 3.12
C SER A 149 -26.21 16.56 3.85
N THR A 150 -26.11 17.00 5.11
CA THR A 150 -27.28 17.45 5.89
C THR A 150 -27.94 18.69 5.29
N ALA A 151 -27.18 19.51 4.56
CA ALA A 151 -27.66 20.72 3.89
C ALA A 151 -27.88 20.52 2.38
N ASN A 152 -27.33 19.46 1.77
CA ASN A 152 -27.37 19.22 0.33
C ASN A 152 -27.42 17.71 0.02
N GLY A 153 -28.45 17.27 -0.72
CA GLY A 153 -28.63 15.86 -1.10
C GLY A 153 -27.94 15.43 -2.41
N ASP A 154 -27.08 16.27 -3.00
CA ASP A 154 -26.36 15.94 -4.23
C ASP A 154 -25.16 15.02 -3.96
N LEU A 155 -25.25 13.76 -4.40
CA LEU A 155 -24.20 12.76 -4.21
C LEU A 155 -22.86 13.19 -4.83
N LEU A 156 -22.87 13.82 -6.00
CA LEU A 156 -21.64 14.23 -6.67
C LEU A 156 -20.94 15.33 -5.89
N ALA A 157 -21.70 16.30 -5.36
CA ALA A 157 -21.14 17.33 -4.50
C ALA A 157 -20.65 16.75 -3.17
N THR A 158 -21.39 15.79 -2.58
CA THR A 158 -21.00 15.11 -1.34
C THR A 158 -19.69 14.32 -1.49
N ILE A 159 -19.51 13.55 -2.56
CA ILE A 159 -18.27 12.81 -2.79
C ILE A 159 -17.11 13.74 -3.10
N GLU A 160 -17.34 14.88 -3.75
CA GLU A 160 -16.32 15.91 -3.96
C GLU A 160 -15.85 16.52 -2.63
N VAL A 161 -16.75 16.80 -1.70
CA VAL A 161 -16.39 17.26 -0.35
C VAL A 161 -15.58 16.19 0.38
N PHE A 162 -16.00 14.92 0.31
CA PHE A 162 -15.26 13.80 0.88
C PHE A 162 -13.82 13.73 0.34
N VAL A 163 -13.65 13.74 -0.98
CA VAL A 163 -12.34 13.63 -1.64
C VAL A 163 -11.42 14.79 -1.28
N ASN A 164 -11.95 16.02 -1.26
CA ASN A 164 -11.17 17.19 -0.85
C ASN A 164 -10.73 17.11 0.63
N ALA A 165 -11.64 16.73 1.52
CA ALA A 165 -11.32 16.56 2.93
C ALA A 165 -10.31 15.42 3.16
N ALA A 166 -10.42 14.31 2.42
CA ALA A 166 -9.46 13.22 2.44
C ALA A 166 -8.06 13.68 2.00
N ARG A 167 -7.96 14.41 0.88
CA ARG A 167 -6.69 14.99 0.39
C ARG A 167 -6.04 15.88 1.44
N ASP A 168 -6.82 16.77 2.02
CA ASP A 168 -6.32 17.74 3.00
C ASP A 168 -5.91 17.03 4.30
N SER A 169 -6.61 15.95 4.69
CA SER A 169 -6.25 15.11 5.83
C SER A 169 -4.95 14.33 5.59
N VAL A 170 -4.78 13.71 4.42
CA VAL A 170 -3.54 13.04 3.99
C VAL A 170 -2.35 13.99 4.08
N ALA A 171 -2.48 15.22 3.58
CA ALA A 171 -1.42 16.23 3.67
C ALA A 171 -1.03 16.59 5.11
N ARG A 172 -1.95 16.42 6.08
CA ARG A 172 -1.70 16.69 7.51
C ARG A 172 -1.16 15.49 8.28
N THR A 173 -1.16 14.26 7.76
CA THR A 173 -0.70 13.10 8.53
C THR A 173 0.73 13.22 9.08
N PRO A 174 1.71 13.89 8.43
CA PRO A 174 3.04 14.09 9.02
C PRO A 174 3.01 15.03 10.25
N SER A 175 2.01 15.90 10.37
CA SER A 175 1.85 16.71 11.58
C SER A 175 1.29 15.91 12.76
N LEU A 176 0.62 14.79 12.48
CA LEU A 176 -0.07 13.95 13.47
C LEU A 176 0.76 12.77 13.94
N LEU A 177 1.60 12.20 13.07
CA LEU A 177 2.41 11.02 13.37
C LEU A 177 3.90 11.30 13.13
N SER A 178 4.72 11.18 14.19
CA SER A 178 6.13 11.56 14.15
C SER A 178 6.95 10.75 13.16
N VAL A 179 6.68 9.46 13.01
CA VAL A 179 7.38 8.58 12.06
C VAL A 179 7.22 9.08 10.62
N LEU A 180 6.01 9.52 10.25
CA LEU A 180 5.74 10.11 8.94
C LEU A 180 6.46 11.45 8.76
N ARG A 181 6.49 12.28 9.81
CA ARG A 181 7.23 13.55 9.81
C ARG A 181 8.72 13.37 9.59
N GLU A 182 9.31 12.41 10.29
CA GLU A 182 10.75 12.10 10.23
C GLU A 182 11.14 11.52 8.88
N ALA A 183 10.27 10.69 8.30
CA ALA A 183 10.43 10.17 6.94
C ALA A 183 10.13 11.20 5.83
N GLY A 184 9.46 12.32 6.17
CA GLY A 184 9.08 13.35 5.20
C GLY A 184 8.00 12.91 4.21
N VAL A 185 7.21 11.90 4.56
CA VAL A 185 6.16 11.31 3.71
C VAL A 185 4.79 11.38 4.38
N VAL A 186 3.73 11.30 3.60
CA VAL A 186 2.35 11.17 4.10
C VAL A 186 2.00 9.70 4.39
N ASP A 187 0.82 9.45 4.96
CA ASP A 187 0.38 8.08 5.24
C ASP A 187 -0.02 7.38 3.94
N ALA A 188 0.59 6.22 3.67
CA ALA A 188 0.33 5.45 2.45
C ALA A 188 -1.12 4.93 2.39
N GLY A 189 -1.67 4.44 3.51
CA GLY A 189 -3.05 3.96 3.56
C GLY A 189 -4.06 5.08 3.31
N GLY A 190 -3.84 6.24 3.92
CA GLY A 190 -4.62 7.44 3.72
C GLY A 190 -4.58 7.93 2.27
N LEU A 191 -3.39 7.95 1.65
CA LEU A 191 -3.25 8.27 0.23
C LEU A 191 -3.99 7.26 -0.65
N GLY A 192 -3.85 5.96 -0.37
CA GLY A 192 -4.57 4.91 -1.10
C GLY A 192 -6.09 5.08 -1.02
N LEU A 193 -6.62 5.46 0.15
CA LEU A 193 -8.04 5.76 0.33
C LEU A 193 -8.47 6.99 -0.48
N TYR A 194 -7.70 8.08 -0.43
CA TYR A 194 -7.94 9.27 -1.24
C TYR A 194 -8.00 8.91 -2.74
N VAL A 195 -7.02 8.15 -3.24
CA VAL A 195 -6.96 7.70 -4.63
C VAL A 195 -8.22 6.91 -5.01
N ILE A 196 -8.64 5.93 -4.21
CA ILE A 196 -9.87 5.16 -4.47
C ILE A 196 -11.06 6.09 -4.70
N PHE A 197 -11.30 7.05 -3.80
CA PHE A 197 -12.45 7.95 -3.90
C PHE A 197 -12.28 9.03 -4.98
N GLU A 198 -11.06 9.44 -5.30
CA GLU A 198 -10.78 10.29 -6.47
C GLU A 198 -11.16 9.57 -7.78
N GLY A 199 -10.84 8.28 -7.90
CA GLY A 199 -11.24 7.46 -9.04
C GLY A 199 -12.75 7.30 -9.15
N ALA A 200 -13.44 7.10 -8.02
CA ALA A 200 -14.91 7.10 -7.97
C ALA A 200 -15.50 8.45 -8.40
N LEU A 201 -14.96 9.58 -7.91
CA LEU A 201 -15.41 10.92 -8.28
C LEU A 201 -15.23 11.19 -9.78
N ARG A 202 -14.09 10.81 -10.37
CA ARG A 202 -13.84 10.92 -11.82
C ARG A 202 -14.91 10.18 -12.64
N PHE A 203 -15.28 8.97 -12.22
CA PHE A 203 -16.37 8.23 -12.86
C PHE A 203 -17.70 8.99 -12.80
N LEU A 204 -18.06 9.53 -11.63
CA LEU A 204 -19.30 10.30 -11.45
C LEU A 204 -19.32 11.59 -12.27
N ARG A 205 -18.15 12.21 -12.52
CA ARG A 205 -18.01 13.35 -13.42
C ARG A 205 -18.04 12.99 -14.91
N GLY A 206 -17.94 11.69 -15.24
CA GLY A 206 -17.77 11.21 -16.61
C GLY A 206 -16.35 11.45 -17.15
N GLU A 207 -15.37 11.70 -16.28
CA GLU A 207 -13.94 11.92 -16.58
C GLU A 207 -13.18 10.59 -16.67
N VAL A 208 -13.77 9.61 -17.34
CA VAL A 208 -13.12 8.34 -17.64
C VAL A 208 -12.40 8.46 -18.98
N ASP A 209 -11.07 8.29 -18.97
CA ASP A 209 -10.19 8.44 -20.16
C ASP A 209 -10.75 7.71 -21.39
N GLU A 210 -10.59 8.30 -22.59
CA GLU A 210 -10.80 7.58 -23.85
C GLU A 210 -9.81 6.39 -23.91
N GLY A 211 -10.33 5.18 -23.69
CA GLY A 211 -9.54 3.98 -23.38
C GLY A 211 -10.06 3.18 -22.18
N PHE A 212 -11.13 3.66 -21.52
CA PHE A 212 -11.90 2.95 -20.51
C PHE A 212 -12.62 1.71 -21.09
N GLU A 213 -11.85 0.68 -21.46
CA GLU A 213 -12.35 -0.68 -21.44
C GLU A 213 -12.35 -1.13 -19.98
N GLY A 214 -13.53 -1.48 -19.45
CA GLY A 214 -13.68 -1.95 -18.08
C GLY A 214 -12.63 -3.01 -17.70
N TYR A 215 -12.27 -3.02 -16.42
CA TYR A 215 -11.33 -3.94 -15.76
C TYR A 215 -11.13 -5.27 -16.51
N LYS A 216 -9.93 -5.45 -17.09
CA LYS A 216 -9.40 -6.75 -17.51
C LYS A 216 -8.41 -7.21 -16.44
N ALA A 217 -8.63 -8.39 -15.87
CA ALA A 217 -7.82 -8.95 -14.79
C ALA A 217 -6.32 -9.00 -15.17
N PRO A 218 -5.41 -8.37 -14.40
CA PRO A 218 -3.97 -8.38 -14.71
C PRO A 218 -3.23 -9.54 -14.03
N GLU A 219 -2.14 -9.99 -14.67
CA GLU A 219 -1.14 -10.92 -14.13
C GLU A 219 -0.18 -10.24 -13.12
N PRO A 220 0.52 -11.01 -12.26
CA PRO A 220 1.30 -10.47 -11.14
C PRO A 220 2.55 -9.69 -11.59
N ILE A 221 2.82 -8.56 -10.93
CA ILE A 221 4.05 -7.75 -11.13
C ILE A 221 4.83 -7.72 -9.81
N SER A 222 6.14 -7.98 -9.87
CA SER A 222 7.09 -7.83 -8.76
C SER A 222 7.78 -6.46 -8.79
N VAL A 223 7.96 -5.83 -7.63
CA VAL A 223 8.59 -4.50 -7.48
C VAL A 223 9.51 -4.48 -6.24
N PRO A 224 10.64 -3.73 -6.23
CA PRO A 224 11.63 -3.73 -5.16
C PRO A 224 11.34 -2.71 -4.04
N GLN A 225 11.77 -3.04 -2.82
CA GLN A 225 11.50 -2.30 -1.56
C GLN A 225 12.51 -1.19 -1.23
N VAL A 226 12.05 -0.15 -0.53
CA VAL A 226 12.84 0.94 0.10
C VAL A 226 12.61 0.90 1.62
N ARG A 227 13.63 1.26 2.39
CA ARG A 227 13.83 0.90 3.81
C ARG A 227 13.43 2.00 4.80
N VAL A 228 12.76 1.61 5.88
CA VAL A 228 12.70 2.30 7.18
C VAL A 228 12.82 1.22 8.29
N PRO A 229 13.20 1.49 9.54
CA PRO A 229 13.22 0.46 10.59
C PRO A 229 11.79 0.13 11.04
N ALA A 230 11.45 -1.17 11.11
CA ALA A 230 10.19 -1.63 11.68
C ALA A 230 10.17 -1.40 13.21
N ALA A 231 9.04 -0.91 13.72
CA ALA A 231 8.85 -0.53 15.11
C ALA A 231 8.06 -1.58 15.93
N GLU A 232 8.24 -2.87 15.65
CA GLU A 232 7.73 -3.95 16.49
C GLU A 232 8.84 -4.97 16.76
N ASP A 233 9.03 -5.32 18.03
CA ASP A 233 9.96 -6.38 18.44
C ASP A 233 9.36 -7.73 18.00
N PRO A 234 10.11 -8.57 17.26
CA PRO A 234 9.63 -9.89 16.85
C PRO A 234 9.39 -10.77 18.08
N TYR A 235 8.22 -11.42 18.11
CA TYR A 235 7.79 -12.27 19.23
C TYR A 235 6.90 -13.45 18.78
N GLY A 236 7.49 -14.62 18.54
CA GLY A 236 6.76 -15.85 18.25
C GLY A 236 6.19 -15.93 16.84
N TYR A 237 4.94 -16.39 16.72
CA TYR A 237 4.30 -16.67 15.43
C TYR A 237 3.14 -15.72 15.15
N CYS A 238 3.12 -15.16 13.94
CA CYS A 238 1.93 -14.56 13.36
C CYS A 238 1.02 -15.67 12.83
N THR A 239 -0.18 -15.81 13.39
CA THR A 239 -1.19 -16.80 13.01
C THR A 239 -2.42 -16.10 12.43
N GLU A 240 -2.72 -16.39 11.17
CA GLU A 240 -3.88 -15.86 10.46
C GLU A 240 -4.77 -16.99 9.94
N CYS A 241 -6.08 -16.81 9.99
CA CYS A 241 -7.02 -17.64 9.24
C CYS A 241 -8.36 -16.94 9.01
N ILE A 242 -9.18 -17.52 8.14
CA ILE A 242 -10.59 -17.17 7.99
C ILE A 242 -11.43 -18.33 8.52
N ILE A 243 -12.38 -18.02 9.38
CA ILE A 243 -13.37 -18.95 9.94
C ILE A 243 -14.68 -18.73 9.18
N GLU A 244 -15.12 -19.71 8.41
CA GLU A 244 -16.46 -19.75 7.82
C GLU A 244 -17.40 -20.50 8.77
N GLY A 245 -18.47 -19.85 9.23
CA GLY A 245 -19.39 -20.40 10.21
C GLY A 245 -20.78 -19.77 10.11
N ASN A 246 -21.60 -19.98 11.14
CA ASN A 246 -22.90 -19.32 11.27
C ASN A 246 -23.02 -18.75 12.67
N ASN A 247 -23.60 -17.54 12.80
CA ASN A 247 -23.76 -16.81 14.07
C ASN A 247 -22.44 -16.65 14.87
N LEU A 248 -21.34 -16.38 14.17
CA LEU A 248 -20.06 -16.08 14.80
C LEU A 248 -20.15 -14.79 15.63
N SER A 249 -19.73 -14.85 16.89
CA SER A 249 -19.63 -13.69 17.76
C SER A 249 -18.21 -13.14 17.73
N LEU A 250 -17.99 -12.09 16.94
CA LEU A 250 -16.66 -11.48 16.78
C LEU A 250 -16.10 -10.94 18.09
N GLU A 251 -16.95 -10.46 19.00
CA GLU A 251 -16.56 -10.01 20.34
C GLU A 251 -15.99 -11.17 21.16
N HIS A 252 -16.73 -12.28 21.29
CA HIS A 252 -16.24 -13.45 22.03
C HIS A 252 -14.98 -14.07 21.39
N ILE A 253 -14.89 -14.06 20.04
CA ILE A 253 -13.69 -14.53 19.34
C ILE A 253 -12.50 -13.66 19.72
N ARG A 254 -12.66 -12.33 19.70
CA ARG A 254 -11.61 -11.38 20.08
C ARG A 254 -11.18 -11.56 21.53
N GLU A 255 -12.13 -11.56 22.47
CA GLU A 255 -11.84 -11.77 23.90
C GLU A 255 -11.06 -13.06 24.14
N ARG A 256 -11.43 -14.14 23.44
CA ARG A 256 -10.73 -15.42 23.56
C ARG A 256 -9.32 -15.37 22.99
N LEU A 257 -9.13 -14.71 21.84
CA LEU A 257 -7.81 -14.58 21.21
C LEU A 257 -6.89 -13.67 22.00
N GLU A 258 -7.40 -12.58 22.58
CA GLU A 258 -6.65 -11.67 23.47
C GLU A 258 -6.15 -12.36 24.74
N ALA A 259 -6.82 -13.43 25.17
CA ALA A 259 -6.36 -14.25 26.29
C ALA A 259 -5.20 -15.21 25.94
N ILE A 260 -4.92 -15.45 24.65
CA ILE A 260 -3.94 -16.44 24.18
C ILE A 260 -2.89 -15.87 23.21
N GLY A 261 -2.90 -14.56 22.98
CA GLY A 261 -1.95 -13.88 22.10
C GLY A 261 -2.04 -12.37 22.17
N GLU A 262 -1.16 -11.72 21.41
CA GLU A 262 -1.03 -10.27 21.30
C GLU A 262 -1.39 -9.80 19.89
N SER A 263 -1.52 -8.49 19.70
CA SER A 263 -1.83 -7.86 18.40
C SER A 263 -3.01 -8.53 17.68
N VAL A 264 -4.08 -8.79 18.44
CA VAL A 264 -5.28 -9.49 17.96
C VAL A 264 -6.09 -8.59 17.04
N LEU A 265 -6.49 -9.15 15.90
CA LEU A 265 -7.37 -8.51 14.94
C LEU A 265 -8.46 -9.54 14.58
N VAL A 266 -9.71 -9.14 14.76
CA VAL A 266 -10.88 -9.97 14.44
C VAL A 266 -11.88 -9.11 13.69
N VAL A 267 -12.09 -9.45 12.43
CA VAL A 267 -12.96 -8.71 11.50
C VAL A 267 -13.87 -9.67 10.73
N GLY A 268 -15.02 -9.17 10.31
CA GLY A 268 -15.98 -9.92 9.50
C GLY A 268 -17.41 -9.74 9.96
N ASP A 269 -18.20 -10.80 9.95
CA ASP A 269 -19.60 -10.82 10.34
C ASP A 269 -20.00 -12.16 10.99
N GLY A 270 -21.31 -12.41 11.11
CA GLY A 270 -21.82 -13.64 11.70
C GLY A 270 -21.57 -14.90 10.86
N ASN A 271 -21.19 -14.76 9.59
CA ASN A 271 -20.97 -15.88 8.67
C ASN A 271 -19.48 -16.13 8.39
N ALA A 272 -18.64 -15.09 8.47
CA ALA A 272 -17.20 -15.24 8.30
C ALA A 272 -16.41 -14.32 9.22
N ALA A 273 -15.34 -14.82 9.83
CA ALA A 273 -14.41 -14.04 10.63
C ALA A 273 -12.96 -14.25 10.17
N ARG A 274 -12.28 -13.19 9.75
CA ARG A 274 -10.82 -13.19 9.57
C ARG A 274 -10.17 -12.84 10.88
N ILE A 275 -9.21 -13.66 11.31
CA ILE A 275 -8.43 -13.46 12.52
C ILE A 275 -6.95 -13.32 12.19
N HIS A 276 -6.26 -12.50 12.97
CA HIS A 276 -4.81 -12.37 13.01
C HIS A 276 -4.41 -12.25 14.48
N VAL A 277 -3.43 -13.01 14.92
CA VAL A 277 -2.93 -13.01 16.29
C VAL A 277 -1.45 -13.36 16.33
N HIS A 278 -0.68 -12.63 17.15
CA HIS A 278 0.70 -12.99 17.47
C HIS A 278 0.70 -13.88 18.70
N THR A 279 1.27 -15.08 18.61
CA THR A 279 1.27 -16.05 19.70
C THR A 279 2.50 -16.95 19.66
N LEU A 280 2.91 -17.46 20.82
CA LEU A 280 3.94 -18.50 20.90
C LEU A 280 3.42 -19.89 20.52
N ASP A 281 2.09 -20.10 20.59
CA ASP A 281 1.46 -21.39 20.32
C ASP A 281 0.35 -21.26 19.25
N PRO A 282 0.71 -21.30 17.95
CA PRO A 282 -0.27 -21.24 16.86
C PRO A 282 -1.28 -22.39 16.92
N GLY A 283 -0.93 -23.52 17.56
CA GLY A 283 -1.80 -24.69 17.68
C GLY A 283 -3.07 -24.40 18.48
N ASN A 284 -2.98 -23.58 19.53
CA ASN A 284 -4.14 -23.17 20.33
C ASN A 284 -5.11 -22.31 19.53
N VAL A 285 -4.59 -21.40 18.71
CA VAL A 285 -5.39 -20.52 17.85
C VAL A 285 -6.13 -21.35 16.80
N ILE A 286 -5.42 -22.25 16.11
CA ILE A 286 -6.01 -23.11 15.08
C ILE A 286 -7.06 -24.05 15.68
N SER A 287 -6.79 -24.64 16.85
CA SER A 287 -7.72 -25.53 17.54
C SER A 287 -9.00 -24.80 17.95
N TYR A 288 -8.87 -23.59 18.49
CA TYR A 288 -10.02 -22.74 18.82
C TYR A 288 -10.81 -22.37 17.57
N ALA A 289 -10.15 -21.88 16.53
CA ALA A 289 -10.80 -21.47 15.30
C ALA A 289 -11.55 -22.64 14.62
N THR A 290 -10.98 -23.85 14.63
CA THR A 290 -11.62 -25.07 14.10
C THR A 290 -12.87 -25.48 14.90
N SER A 291 -12.95 -25.10 16.18
CA SER A 291 -14.15 -25.37 17.01
C SER A 291 -15.36 -24.51 16.64
N LEU A 292 -15.15 -23.40 15.92
CA LEU A 292 -16.18 -22.43 15.56
C LEU A 292 -16.74 -22.63 14.15
N GLY A 293 -15.96 -23.23 13.24
CA GLY A 293 -16.34 -23.34 11.84
C GLY A 293 -15.27 -23.97 10.97
N THR A 294 -15.44 -23.82 9.65
CA THR A 294 -14.48 -24.31 8.66
C THR A 294 -13.36 -23.30 8.49
N LEU A 295 -12.11 -23.75 8.59
CA LEU A 295 -10.95 -22.90 8.36
C LEU A 295 -10.62 -22.77 6.87
N ARG A 296 -10.31 -21.54 6.47
CA ARG A 296 -9.77 -21.16 5.16
C ARG A 296 -8.52 -20.31 5.36
N GLN A 297 -7.64 -20.34 4.36
CA GLN A 297 -6.44 -19.49 4.29
C GLN A 297 -5.61 -19.48 5.60
N VAL A 298 -5.38 -20.65 6.21
CA VAL A 298 -4.56 -20.75 7.41
C VAL A 298 -3.10 -20.45 7.07
N LYS A 299 -2.51 -19.50 7.79
CA LYS A 299 -1.13 -19.05 7.62
C LYS A 299 -0.49 -18.91 8.99
N VAL A 300 0.68 -19.52 9.14
CA VAL A 300 1.51 -19.43 10.35
C VAL A 300 2.89 -19.01 9.90
N GLN A 301 3.38 -17.89 10.40
CA GLN A 301 4.69 -17.34 10.06
C GLN A 301 5.48 -17.07 11.32
N ASN A 302 6.74 -17.49 11.34
CA ASN A 302 7.68 -17.13 12.38
C ASN A 302 8.11 -15.67 12.17
N MET A 303 7.85 -14.80 13.15
CA MET A 303 8.19 -13.39 13.03
C MET A 303 9.67 -13.11 13.23
N ASP A 304 10.39 -14.01 13.92
CA ASP A 304 11.85 -13.92 14.05
C ASP A 304 12.51 -14.12 12.69
N ASP A 305 12.07 -15.15 11.93
CA ASP A 305 12.57 -15.40 10.57
C ASP A 305 12.23 -14.24 9.63
N GLN A 306 11.02 -13.66 9.76
CA GLN A 306 10.65 -12.46 8.99
C GLN A 306 11.49 -11.25 9.35
N HIS A 307 11.85 -11.09 10.62
CA HIS A 307 12.73 -10.01 11.07
C HIS A 307 14.15 -10.23 10.55
N GLU A 308 14.67 -11.46 10.61
CA GLU A 308 15.98 -11.80 10.02
C GLU A 308 15.99 -11.61 8.51
N ASP A 309 14.97 -12.07 7.79
CA ASP A 309 14.81 -11.85 6.35
C ASP A 309 14.71 -10.35 6.04
N PHE A 310 13.96 -9.58 6.82
CA PHE A 310 13.89 -8.13 6.69
C PHE A 310 15.26 -7.47 6.93
N LEU A 311 16.01 -7.90 7.95
CA LEU A 311 17.38 -7.45 8.22
C LEU A 311 18.39 -7.89 7.15
N ALA A 312 18.16 -9.02 6.48
CA ALA A 312 19.00 -9.54 5.39
C ALA A 312 18.67 -8.86 4.04
N MET A 313 17.39 -8.53 3.80
CA MET A 313 16.90 -7.76 2.66
C MET A 313 17.25 -6.28 2.78
N GLN A 314 17.56 -5.82 3.99
CA GLN A 314 18.19 -4.56 4.26
C GLN A 314 19.64 -4.59 3.69
N PRO A 315 20.00 -3.84 2.61
CA PRO A 315 21.39 -3.74 2.16
C PRO A 315 22.31 -3.42 3.33
N SER A 316 23.14 -4.37 3.75
CA SER A 316 24.20 -4.14 4.74
C SER A 316 24.80 -2.76 4.48
N LEU A 317 24.91 -1.88 5.50
CA LEU A 317 25.63 -0.62 5.37
C LEU A 317 27.02 -0.96 4.84
N ILE A 318 27.20 -0.89 3.52
CA ILE A 318 28.48 -1.22 2.92
C ILE A 318 29.35 -0.02 3.28
N PRO A 319 30.44 -0.21 4.04
CA PRO A 319 31.24 0.93 4.52
C PRO A 319 31.77 1.78 3.36
N ILE A 320 31.82 1.22 2.15
CA ILE A 320 32.17 1.88 0.89
C ILE A 320 31.28 1.30 -0.23
N ALA A 321 30.63 2.16 -1.01
CA ALA A 321 29.92 1.77 -2.23
C ALA A 321 30.75 2.11 -3.48
N THR A 322 30.45 1.48 -4.61
CA THR A 322 31.10 1.78 -5.88
C THR A 322 30.09 2.16 -6.94
N VAL A 323 30.35 3.24 -7.66
CA VAL A 323 29.57 3.72 -8.80
C VAL A 323 30.46 3.63 -10.04
N ALA A 324 29.97 3.05 -11.13
CA ALA A 324 30.74 2.92 -12.35
C ALA A 324 29.94 3.36 -13.58
N VAL A 325 30.61 4.02 -14.51
CA VAL A 325 30.05 4.36 -15.81
C VAL A 325 30.32 3.22 -16.77
N VAL A 326 29.28 2.63 -17.37
CA VAL A 326 29.42 1.40 -18.16
C VAL A 326 28.61 1.46 -19.44
N SER A 327 29.17 0.93 -20.53
CA SER A 327 28.52 0.85 -21.83
C SER A 327 27.78 -0.46 -22.05
N GLY A 328 26.44 -0.35 -22.13
CA GLY A 328 25.56 -1.46 -22.49
C GLY A 328 25.25 -2.43 -21.34
N GLY A 329 24.12 -3.13 -21.46
CA GLY A 329 23.59 -3.98 -20.40
C GLY A 329 24.47 -5.18 -20.04
N GLY A 330 25.17 -5.77 -21.01
CA GLY A 330 26.05 -6.93 -20.80
C GLY A 330 27.24 -6.62 -19.90
N LEU A 331 27.99 -5.55 -20.19
CA LEU A 331 29.08 -5.09 -19.32
C LEU A 331 28.53 -4.59 -17.97
N GLY A 332 27.33 -4.03 -17.95
CA GLY A 332 26.66 -3.66 -16.70
C GLY A 332 26.41 -4.85 -15.77
N GLN A 333 26.09 -6.03 -16.32
CA GLN A 333 25.97 -7.26 -15.51
C GLN A 333 27.31 -7.69 -14.92
N VAL A 334 28.41 -7.58 -15.69
CA VAL A 334 29.77 -7.89 -15.20
C VAL A 334 30.15 -6.98 -14.03
N PHE A 335 29.96 -5.66 -14.16
CA PHE A 335 30.29 -4.72 -13.08
C PHE A 335 29.44 -4.95 -11.83
N ARG A 336 28.14 -5.25 -11.98
CA ARG A 336 27.28 -5.66 -10.86
C ARG A 336 27.81 -6.92 -10.16
N SER A 337 28.26 -7.92 -10.91
CA SER A 337 28.83 -9.15 -10.32
C SER A 337 30.16 -8.92 -9.58
N LEU A 338 30.86 -7.83 -9.88
CA LEU A 338 32.09 -7.39 -9.21
C LEU A 338 31.82 -6.47 -8.00
N GLY A 339 30.56 -6.31 -7.59
CA GLY A 339 30.19 -5.55 -6.39
C GLY A 339 29.89 -4.07 -6.61
N VAL A 340 29.76 -3.61 -7.87
CA VAL A 340 29.37 -2.23 -8.15
C VAL A 340 27.92 -1.99 -7.74
N SER A 341 27.75 -1.00 -6.86
CA SER A 341 26.49 -0.67 -6.20
C SER A 341 25.53 0.11 -7.10
N ASN A 342 26.05 0.94 -8.00
CA ASN A 342 25.24 1.65 -8.98
C ASN A 342 25.98 1.81 -10.32
N ILE A 343 25.23 1.71 -11.42
CA ILE A 343 25.79 1.82 -12.77
C ILE A 343 25.14 2.99 -13.48
N VAL A 344 25.98 3.91 -13.94
CA VAL A 344 25.55 5.01 -14.80
C VAL A 344 25.76 4.57 -16.26
N PRO A 345 24.71 4.57 -17.09
CA PRO A 345 24.87 4.29 -18.50
C PRO A 345 25.82 5.30 -19.14
N GLY A 346 26.84 4.82 -19.87
CA GLY A 346 27.74 5.69 -20.61
C GLY A 346 28.41 4.99 -21.79
N GLY A 347 29.32 5.67 -22.49
CA GLY A 347 30.04 5.12 -23.64
C GLY A 347 30.75 6.20 -24.46
N GLN A 348 31.38 5.83 -25.56
CA GLN A 348 32.18 6.78 -26.36
C GLN A 348 31.36 7.98 -26.90
N THR A 349 30.07 7.77 -27.17
CA THR A 349 29.16 8.80 -27.72
C THR A 349 28.09 9.24 -26.72
N MET A 350 28.03 8.64 -25.53
CA MET A 350 27.02 8.88 -24.50
C MET A 350 27.74 9.10 -23.18
N ASN A 351 28.22 10.33 -22.94
CA ASN A 351 28.92 10.67 -21.71
C ASN A 351 27.90 11.23 -20.71
N PRO A 352 27.75 10.65 -19.51
CA PRO A 352 26.86 11.19 -18.49
C PRO A 352 27.33 12.57 -18.03
N SER A 353 26.36 13.41 -17.71
CA SER A 353 26.58 14.72 -17.11
C SER A 353 27.01 14.63 -15.64
N THR A 354 27.59 15.71 -15.12
CA THR A 354 27.93 15.86 -13.71
C THR A 354 26.73 15.61 -12.79
N GLU A 355 25.54 16.06 -13.19
CA GLU A 355 24.32 15.87 -12.40
C GLU A 355 23.88 14.40 -12.34
N GLU A 356 23.99 13.66 -13.46
CA GLU A 356 23.68 12.23 -13.49
C GLU A 356 24.63 11.42 -12.62
N LEU A 357 25.93 11.77 -12.63
CA LEU A 357 26.94 11.14 -11.77
C LEU A 357 26.69 11.47 -10.29
N LEU A 358 26.39 12.74 -9.98
CA LEU A 358 26.06 13.18 -8.64
C LEU A 358 24.84 12.44 -8.09
N ARG A 359 23.75 12.35 -8.87
CA ARG A 359 22.55 11.57 -8.49
C ARG A 359 22.89 10.09 -8.25
N ALA A 360 23.73 9.50 -9.10
CA ALA A 360 24.12 8.10 -8.94
C ALA A 360 24.91 7.83 -7.65
N VAL A 361 25.75 8.78 -7.25
CA VAL A 361 26.49 8.78 -5.98
C VAL A 361 25.55 9.02 -4.78
N GLU A 362 24.62 9.97 -4.89
CA GLU A 362 23.68 10.25 -3.80
C GLU A 362 22.69 9.10 -3.57
N ASN A 363 22.38 8.32 -4.61
CA ASN A 363 21.46 7.18 -4.53
C ASN A 363 22.07 5.88 -3.98
N VAL A 364 23.39 5.79 -3.75
CA VAL A 364 23.97 4.60 -3.10
C VAL A 364 23.91 4.66 -1.57
N PRO A 365 23.58 3.57 -0.85
CA PRO A 365 23.43 3.56 0.60
C PRO A 365 24.76 3.46 1.35
N ALA A 366 25.72 4.35 1.07
CA ALA A 366 27.02 4.45 1.75
C ALA A 366 27.50 5.90 1.88
N GLU A 367 28.21 6.23 2.98
CA GLU A 367 28.83 7.55 3.19
C GLU A 367 30.11 7.76 2.35
N LYS A 368 30.78 6.65 1.99
CA LYS A 368 31.99 6.65 1.17
C LYS A 368 31.67 6.01 -0.17
N VAL A 369 32.08 6.66 -1.26
CA VAL A 369 31.78 6.20 -2.62
C VAL A 369 33.04 6.24 -3.47
N ILE A 370 33.34 5.14 -4.16
CA ILE A 370 34.35 5.10 -5.22
C ILE A 370 33.65 5.30 -6.56
N LEU A 371 34.05 6.31 -7.33
CA LEU A 371 33.49 6.59 -8.66
C LEU A 371 34.49 6.19 -9.74
N LEU A 372 34.05 5.33 -10.66
CA LEU A 372 34.83 4.80 -11.79
C LEU A 372 34.29 5.38 -13.12
N PRO A 373 34.95 6.41 -13.72
CA PRO A 373 34.46 7.05 -14.94
C PRO A 373 34.55 6.16 -16.18
N ASN A 374 35.49 5.21 -16.22
CA ASN A 374 35.75 4.26 -17.32
C ASN A 374 35.81 4.84 -18.74
N ASN A 375 35.99 6.16 -18.88
CA ASN A 375 36.01 6.90 -20.13
C ASN A 375 36.69 8.25 -19.88
N PRO A 376 37.70 8.64 -20.69
CA PRO A 376 38.45 9.88 -20.49
C PRO A 376 37.55 11.12 -20.55
N ASN A 377 36.47 11.08 -21.33
CA ASN A 377 35.54 12.21 -21.46
C ASN A 377 34.63 12.40 -20.23
N VAL A 378 34.62 11.43 -19.30
CA VAL A 378 33.75 11.43 -18.12
C VAL A 378 34.53 11.78 -16.84
N VAL A 379 35.86 11.69 -16.87
CA VAL A 379 36.73 11.95 -15.70
C VAL A 379 36.48 13.35 -15.13
N LEU A 380 36.41 14.38 -15.98
CA LEU A 380 36.16 15.75 -15.52
C LEU A 380 34.78 15.90 -14.84
N ALA A 381 33.74 15.29 -15.41
CA ALA A 381 32.40 15.32 -14.83
C ALA A 381 32.33 14.56 -13.49
N ALA A 382 33.08 13.46 -13.38
CA ALA A 382 33.20 12.69 -12.13
C ALA A 382 33.89 13.48 -11.02
N GLU A 383 34.97 14.21 -11.35
CA GLU A 383 35.66 15.10 -10.39
C GLU A 383 34.76 16.24 -9.91
N GLN A 384 33.98 16.83 -10.81
CA GLN A 384 32.99 17.85 -10.43
C GLN A 384 31.88 17.26 -9.56
N ALA A 385 31.41 16.04 -9.86
CA ALA A 385 30.40 15.37 -9.05
C ALA A 385 30.92 15.06 -7.63
N ARG A 386 32.21 14.74 -7.49
CA ARG A 386 32.88 14.62 -6.18
C ARG A 386 32.82 15.92 -5.40
N GLU A 387 33.14 17.06 -6.03
CA GLU A 387 33.14 18.36 -5.34
C GLU A 387 31.75 18.83 -4.91
N LEU A 388 30.71 18.40 -5.63
CA LEU A 388 29.32 18.77 -5.37
C LEU A 388 28.57 17.81 -4.42
N SER A 389 29.09 16.60 -4.20
CA SER A 389 28.45 15.61 -3.35
C SER A 389 28.59 15.94 -1.87
N ALA A 390 27.56 15.62 -1.09
CA ALA A 390 27.62 15.69 0.36
C ALA A 390 28.37 14.47 0.98
N LYS A 391 28.62 13.43 0.17
CA LYS A 391 29.31 12.19 0.57
C LYS A 391 30.81 12.26 0.34
N LYS A 392 31.55 11.34 0.95
CA LYS A 392 33.00 11.20 0.72
C LYS A 392 33.23 10.40 -0.56
N VAL A 393 33.37 11.12 -1.68
CA VAL A 393 33.60 10.50 -2.99
C VAL A 393 35.08 10.51 -3.33
N GLU A 394 35.61 9.37 -3.76
CA GLU A 394 36.94 9.26 -4.36
C GLU A 394 36.80 8.84 -5.83
N VAL A 395 37.40 9.60 -6.74
CA VAL A 395 37.39 9.29 -8.16
C VAL A 395 38.66 8.52 -8.50
N VAL A 396 38.50 7.25 -8.88
CA VAL A 396 39.60 6.50 -9.50
C VAL A 396 39.48 6.77 -10.99
N ALA A 397 40.37 7.61 -11.52
CA ALA A 397 40.38 8.13 -12.89
C ALA A 397 40.64 7.05 -13.95
N THR A 398 39.73 6.09 -14.04
CA THR A 398 39.68 5.05 -15.03
C THR A 398 39.18 5.65 -16.35
N GLU A 399 39.92 5.39 -17.42
CA GLU A 399 39.66 5.91 -18.76
C GLU A 399 39.08 4.83 -19.68
N SER A 400 38.97 3.58 -19.21
CA SER A 400 38.42 2.48 -19.99
C SER A 400 37.77 1.41 -19.12
N ILE A 401 36.85 0.64 -19.72
CA ILE A 401 36.17 -0.49 -19.07
C ILE A 401 37.17 -1.50 -18.45
N PRO A 402 38.24 -1.93 -19.14
CA PRO A 402 39.23 -2.83 -18.53
C PRO A 402 39.92 -2.26 -17.30
N GLN A 403 40.21 -0.95 -17.28
CA GLN A 403 40.78 -0.29 -16.10
C GLN A 403 39.78 -0.26 -14.93
N GLY A 404 38.50 -0.06 -15.22
CA GLY A 404 37.42 -0.18 -14.23
C GLY A 404 37.35 -1.56 -13.58
N ILE A 405 37.43 -2.62 -14.40
CA ILE A 405 37.45 -4.00 -13.90
C ILE A 405 38.72 -4.24 -13.05
N ALA A 406 39.88 -3.77 -13.50
CA ALA A 406 41.12 -3.91 -12.74
C ALA A 406 41.06 -3.18 -11.39
N ALA A 407 40.46 -1.98 -11.35
CA ALA A 407 40.28 -1.22 -10.13
C ALA A 407 39.33 -1.89 -9.12
N LEU A 408 38.34 -2.66 -9.59
CA LEU A 408 37.43 -3.42 -8.73
C LEU A 408 38.06 -4.70 -8.14
N LEU A 409 39.13 -5.20 -8.77
CA LEU A 409 39.82 -6.44 -8.36
C LEU A 409 41.07 -6.19 -7.51
N ALA A 410 41.54 -4.95 -7.45
CA ALA A 410 42.69 -4.51 -6.66
C ALA A 410 42.26 -4.15 -5.23
#